data_AF-A0A074VKA4-F1
#
_entry.id   AF-A0A074VKA4-F1
#
_cell.length_a   1.000
_cell.length_b   1.000
_cell.length_c   1.000
_cell.angle_alpha   90.00
_cell.angle_beta   90.00
_cell.angle_gamma   90.00
#
_symmetry.space_group_name_H-M   'P 1'
#
loop_
_entity.id
_entity.type
_entity.pdbx_description
1 polymer ?
#
loop_
_entity_poly.entity_id
_entity_poly.type
_entity_poly.pdbx_seq_one_letter_code
_entity_poly.pdbx_strand_id
1 'polypeptide(L)' 'DSEHATNKKDKLDVQSANAAEGQKSKSRDEGGTATQRRDSNNSTAKAKQENPESPDVVIGMQDERGGKG' A
#
# COMPACT_ATOMS: atom_id res chain seq x y z
N ASP A 1 -3.85 -20.02 19.92
CA ASP A 1 -4.06 -19.50 18.56
C ASP A 1 -2.86 -18.63 18.23
N SER A 2 -2.06 -19.02 17.25
CA SER A 2 -0.69 -18.49 17.02
C SER A 2 -0.47 -18.05 15.57
N GLU A 3 -1.49 -18.17 14.72
CA GLU A 3 -1.40 -17.72 13.33
C GLU A 3 -1.68 -16.21 13.22
N HIS A 4 -0.93 -15.55 12.34
CA HIS A 4 -1.12 -14.14 12.04
C HIS A 4 -2.50 -13.90 11.43
N ALA A 5 -3.18 -12.81 11.78
CA ALA A 5 -4.57 -12.50 11.37
C ALA A 5 -4.78 -12.49 9.84
N THR A 6 -3.74 -12.24 9.04
CA THR A 6 -3.79 -12.30 7.57
C THR A 6 -3.74 -13.71 6.99
N ASN A 7 -3.35 -14.70 7.80
CA ASN A 7 -3.10 -16.08 7.38
C ASN A 7 -4.17 -17.03 7.88
N LYS A 8 -4.96 -16.62 8.88
CA LYS A 8 -6.07 -17.40 9.39
C LYS A 8 -7.11 -17.62 8.29
N LYS A 9 -7.42 -18.88 8.01
CA LYS A 9 -8.48 -19.27 7.06
C LYS A 9 -9.85 -18.93 7.61
N ASP A 10 -10.00 -19.07 8.92
CA ASP A 10 -11.25 -18.86 9.63
C ASP A 10 -11.33 -17.38 10.05
N LYS A 11 -12.21 -16.63 9.40
CA LYS A 11 -12.44 -15.19 9.64
C LYS A 11 -13.49 -14.96 10.73
N LEU A 12 -13.45 -15.80 11.75
CA LEU A 12 -14.46 -15.83 12.81
C LEU A 12 -14.27 -14.70 13.83
N ASP A 13 -13.06 -14.12 13.88
CA ASP A 13 -12.75 -12.95 14.68
C ASP A 13 -12.71 -11.67 13.83
N VAL A 14 -13.05 -10.54 14.47
CA VAL A 14 -13.14 -9.22 13.82
C VAL A 14 -11.82 -8.76 13.22
N GLN A 15 -10.67 -9.15 13.78
CA GLN A 15 -9.36 -8.71 13.29
C GLN A 15 -9.04 -9.43 11.97
N SER A 16 -9.26 -10.75 11.92
CA SER A 16 -9.08 -11.57 10.73
C SER A 16 -10.09 -11.20 9.63
N ALA A 17 -11.33 -10.88 10.00
CA ALA A 17 -12.35 -10.39 9.06
C ALA A 17 -11.93 -9.07 8.40
N ASN A 18 -11.55 -8.06 9.20
CA ASN A 18 -11.13 -6.76 8.69
C ASN A 18 -9.83 -6.84 7.88
N ALA A 19 -8.86 -7.68 8.30
CA ALA A 19 -7.64 -7.90 7.55
C ALA A 19 -7.92 -8.50 6.16
N ALA A 20 -8.83 -9.47 6.08
CA ALA A 20 -9.23 -10.06 4.81
C ALA A 20 -9.99 -9.07 3.92
N GLU A 21 -10.83 -8.20 4.49
CA GLU A 21 -11.52 -7.15 3.74
C GLU A 21 -10.52 -6.14 3.17
N GLY A 22 -9.55 -5.66 3.96
CA GLY A 22 -8.51 -4.76 3.48
C GLY A 22 -7.66 -5.36 2.35
N GLN A 23 -7.33 -6.65 2.43
CA GLN A 23 -6.64 -7.37 1.35
C GLN A 23 -7.50 -7.47 0.08
N LYS A 24 -8.81 -7.70 0.24
CA LYS A 24 -9.76 -7.77 -0.87
C LYS A 24 -9.93 -6.42 -1.54
N SER A 25 -10.07 -5.34 -0.78
CA SER A 25 -10.16 -3.97 -1.32
C SER A 25 -8.90 -3.63 -2.10
N LYS A 26 -7.71 -3.93 -1.57
CA LYS A 26 -6.44 -3.83 -2.31
C LYS A 26 -6.44 -4.65 -3.61
N SER A 27 -6.95 -5.88 -3.61
CA SER A 27 -6.98 -6.73 -4.81
C SER A 27 -7.94 -6.22 -5.90
N ARG A 28 -8.91 -5.38 -5.52
CA ARG A 28 -9.91 -4.79 -6.41
C ARG A 28 -9.60 -3.34 -6.76
N ASP A 29 -8.46 -2.82 -6.30
CA ASP A 29 -8.11 -1.40 -6.37
C ASP A 29 -9.17 -0.48 -5.72
N GLU A 30 -9.95 -1.01 -4.77
CA GLU A 30 -10.91 -0.28 -3.94
C GLU A 30 -10.19 0.26 -2.69
N GLY A 31 -10.48 1.49 -2.28
CA GLY A 31 -9.84 2.16 -1.13
C GLY A 31 -8.74 3.17 -1.48
N GLY A 32 -8.46 3.39 -2.76
CA GLY A 32 -7.61 4.47 -3.25
C GLY A 32 -6.15 4.36 -2.81
N THR A 33 -5.51 5.49 -2.53
CA THR A 33 -4.09 5.56 -2.15
C THR A 33 -3.75 4.82 -0.86
N ALA A 34 -4.74 4.55 0.00
CA ALA A 34 -4.52 3.80 1.24
C ALA A 34 -4.32 2.29 1.01
N THR A 35 -4.91 1.74 -0.06
CA THR A 35 -4.84 0.30 -0.39
C THR A 35 -3.96 0.00 -1.59
N GLN A 36 -3.66 1.01 -2.42
CA GLN A 36 -2.85 0.87 -3.61
C GLN A 36 -1.35 0.87 -3.30
N ARG A 37 -0.62 0.01 -4.02
CA ARG A 37 0.85 -0.03 -3.96
C ARG A 37 1.51 1.08 -4.78
N ARG A 38 0.80 1.58 -5.79
CA ARG A 38 1.25 2.62 -6.71
C ARG A 38 0.78 3.97 -6.21
N ASP A 39 1.62 4.98 -6.44
CA ASP A 39 1.26 6.38 -6.23
C ASP A 39 0.28 6.81 -7.33
N SER A 40 -1.02 6.68 -7.08
CA SER A 40 -2.08 7.03 -8.04
C SER A 40 -2.44 8.51 -8.05
N ASN A 41 -2.08 9.26 -7.01
CA ASN A 41 -2.37 10.69 -6.89
C ASN A 41 -1.15 11.57 -7.20
N ASN A 42 -0.07 10.99 -7.73
CA ASN A 42 1.16 11.68 -8.11
C ASN A 42 1.78 12.48 -6.95
N SER A 43 1.57 12.01 -5.72
CA SER A 43 2.04 12.65 -4.49
C SER A 43 3.55 12.80 -4.45
N THR A 44 4.29 11.85 -5.05
CA THR A 44 5.74 11.92 -5.10
C THR A 44 6.22 13.05 -6.02
N ALA A 45 5.60 13.22 -7.19
CA ALA A 45 5.98 14.31 -8.10
C ALA A 45 5.67 15.67 -7.46
N LYS A 46 4.54 15.79 -6.76
CA LYS A 46 4.20 16.99 -6.00
C LYS A 46 5.21 17.26 -4.90
N ALA A 47 5.63 16.24 -4.14
CA ALA A 47 6.64 16.41 -3.10
C ALA A 47 7.99 16.87 -3.65
N LYS A 48 8.43 16.37 -4.81
CA LYS A 48 9.65 16.85 -5.50
C LYS A 48 9.51 18.29 -5.98
N GLN A 49 8.33 18.67 -6.48
CA GLN A 49 8.06 20.04 -6.91
C GLN A 49 8.09 21.03 -5.74
N GLU A 50 7.53 20.64 -4.59
CA GLU A 50 7.45 21.48 -3.39
C GLU A 50 8.76 21.49 -2.60
N ASN A 51 9.55 20.40 -2.63
CA ASN A 51 10.78 20.25 -1.84
C ASN A 51 11.92 19.64 -2.69
N PRO A 52 12.51 20.40 -3.64
CA PRO A 52 13.50 19.90 -4.59
C PRO A 52 14.87 19.57 -3.95
N GLU A 53 15.18 20.08 -2.75
CA GLU A 53 16.38 19.69 -1.99
C GLU A 53 16.23 18.35 -1.25
N SER A 54 15.01 17.79 -1.22
CA SER A 54 14.80 16.48 -0.60
C SER A 54 15.59 15.42 -1.34
N PRO A 55 16.18 14.44 -0.63
CA PRO A 55 16.86 13.34 -1.30
C PRO A 55 15.89 12.68 -2.28
N ASP A 56 16.37 12.49 -3.51
CA ASP A 56 15.60 11.82 -4.53
C ASP A 56 15.13 10.48 -3.98
N VAL A 57 13.87 10.16 -4.24
CA VAL A 57 13.19 8.98 -3.68
C VAL A 57 14.12 7.78 -3.85
N VAL A 58 14.61 7.25 -2.73
CA VAL A 58 15.70 6.27 -2.69
C VAL A 58 15.43 5.20 -3.74
N ILE A 59 16.34 5.06 -4.70
CA ILE A 59 16.30 4.04 -5.76
C ILE A 59 15.97 2.70 -5.09
N GLY A 60 14.86 2.08 -5.51
CA GLY A 60 14.30 0.87 -4.90
C GLY A 60 12.92 1.08 -4.26
N MET A 61 12.70 2.17 -3.51
CA MET A 61 11.41 2.36 -2.83
C MET A 61 10.27 2.66 -3.79
N GLN A 62 10.53 3.34 -4.92
CA GLN A 62 9.52 3.59 -5.94
C GLN A 62 9.44 2.51 -7.02
N ASP A 63 10.56 1.86 -7.31
CA ASP A 63 10.63 0.77 -8.28
C ASP A 63 9.77 -0.42 -7.80
N GLU A 64 9.86 -0.76 -6.51
CA GLU A 64 8.97 -1.73 -5.85
C GLU A 64 7.49 -1.31 -5.80
N ARG A 65 7.23 0.00 -5.89
CA ARG A 65 5.88 0.59 -5.99
C ARG A 65 5.38 0.71 -7.42
N GLY A 66 6.13 0.21 -8.42
CA GLY A 66 5.70 0.15 -9.81
C GLY A 66 5.95 1.41 -10.64
N GLY A 67 6.77 2.34 -10.15
CA GLY A 67 7.38 3.36 -11.00
C GLY A 67 8.49 2.70 -11.80
N LYS A 68 8.24 2.41 -13.08
CA LYS A 68 9.35 2.08 -14.00
C LYS A 68 10.31 3.27 -14.00
N GLY A 69 11.59 2.97 -13.80
CA GLY A 69 12.68 3.93 -13.56
C GLY A 69 12.83 5.06 -14.57
#